data_AF-A0A165UEI8-F1
#
_entry.id   AF-A0A165UEI8-F1
#
_cell.length_a   1.000
_cell.length_b   1.000
_cell.length_c   1.000
_cell.angle_alpha   90.00
_cell.angle_beta   90.00
_cell.angle_gamma   90.00
#
_symmetry.space_group_name_H-M   'P 1'
#
loop_
_entity.id
_entity.type
_entity.pdbx_description
1 polymer ?
#
loop_
_entity_poly.entity_id
_entity_poly.type
_entity_poly.pdbx_seq_one_letter_code
_entity_poly.pdbx_strand_id
1 'polypeptide(L)'
;MSLATSALPFDDIRNLVGAMPGPSLEAIEAVKKRDAQLTKPQGSLGRLEELVEWLAAWQGMPMPKVTRPLVAVFAANHGVADKGVSAFPKEVTAQMVSNFAAGGAAVNQLCIAYDLGLKVFELALEMPTPDISEEDAFEESECAATMAFGMEAISGGTDLLCLGEMGIANTTVAAAIFYALFGGTAEEWVGPGTGVQGDALKNKIAVVEQAVQRIGGPGKVEPLEVLRRIGGREIAAMAGVILAARMQQVPVVVDGFVTSAAAAILYKMDKTALEHCVFSHASAEPAHRRALTEMGGKPLLDLGMRLGEGSGAAIAAGIIKAAAATHAGMATFADAGVAAQD
;
A
#
# COMPACT_ATOMS: atom_id res chain seq x y z
N MET A 1 13.29 -21.53 -19.15
CA MET A 1 12.13 -20.87 -18.52
C MET A 1 10.93 -21.13 -19.42
N SER A 2 9.99 -21.94 -18.96
CA SER A 2 8.73 -22.13 -19.68
C SER A 2 7.89 -20.88 -19.44
N LEU A 3 7.78 -20.00 -20.43
CA LEU A 3 6.68 -19.04 -20.48
C LEU A 3 5.38 -19.85 -20.52
N ALA A 4 4.36 -19.42 -19.78
CA ALA A 4 3.15 -20.18 -19.51
C ALA A 4 2.47 -20.74 -20.78
N THR A 5 1.85 -21.91 -20.65
CA THR A 5 1.15 -22.66 -21.70
C THR A 5 -0.26 -22.12 -22.02
N SER A 6 -0.63 -20.95 -21.50
CA SER A 6 -1.98 -20.36 -21.57
C SER A 6 -1.91 -18.84 -21.82
N ALA A 7 -2.91 -18.29 -22.52
CA ALA A 7 -3.02 -16.88 -22.91
C ALA A 7 -4.00 -16.09 -22.01
N LEU A 8 -4.18 -16.53 -20.75
CA LEU A 8 -5.09 -15.89 -19.81
C LEU A 8 -4.42 -14.67 -19.13
N PRO A 9 -5.15 -13.55 -18.95
CA PRO A 9 -4.58 -12.32 -18.39
C PRO A 9 -3.90 -12.48 -17.01
N PHE A 10 -4.39 -13.39 -16.15
CA PHE A 10 -3.75 -13.62 -14.84
C PHE A 10 -2.41 -14.37 -14.92
N ASP A 11 -2.13 -15.09 -16.01
CA ASP A 11 -0.84 -15.74 -16.17
C ASP A 11 0.29 -14.73 -16.34
N ASP A 12 0.03 -13.59 -16.99
CA ASP A 12 1.00 -12.51 -17.10
C ASP A 12 1.32 -11.90 -15.73
N ILE A 13 0.31 -11.70 -14.88
CA ILE A 13 0.51 -11.21 -13.50
C ILE A 13 1.32 -12.23 -12.68
N ARG A 14 1.02 -13.52 -12.79
CA ARG A 14 1.80 -14.58 -12.12
C ARG A 14 3.25 -14.64 -12.61
N ASN A 15 3.47 -14.46 -13.91
CA ASN A 15 4.82 -14.40 -14.49
C ASN A 15 5.61 -13.21 -13.95
N LEU A 16 4.97 -12.04 -13.80
CA LEU A 16 5.61 -10.86 -13.19
C LEU A 16 5.97 -11.12 -11.73
N VAL A 17 5.06 -11.70 -10.94
CA VAL A 17 5.35 -12.09 -9.54
C VAL A 17 6.53 -13.07 -9.49
N GLY A 18 6.54 -14.10 -10.34
CA GLY A 18 7.64 -15.06 -10.41
C GLY A 18 8.98 -14.48 -10.90
N ALA A 19 8.97 -13.28 -11.50
CA ALA A 19 10.14 -12.59 -12.02
C ALA A 19 10.59 -11.39 -11.17
N MET A 20 9.98 -11.16 -10.00
CA MET A 20 10.32 -10.03 -9.13
C MET A 20 11.81 -10.06 -8.74
N PRO A 21 12.54 -8.94 -8.91
CA PRO A 21 13.96 -8.88 -8.54
C PRO A 21 14.15 -8.92 -7.02
N GLY A 22 15.35 -9.29 -6.57
CA GLY A 22 15.77 -9.14 -5.18
C GLY A 22 16.38 -7.76 -4.88
N PRO A 23 16.67 -7.46 -3.60
CA PRO A 23 17.35 -6.23 -3.22
C PRO A 23 18.82 -6.22 -3.67
N SER A 24 19.40 -5.01 -3.83
CA SER A 24 20.84 -4.83 -4.04
C SER A 24 21.61 -5.03 -2.73
N LEU A 25 22.24 -6.19 -2.59
CA LEU A 25 23.09 -6.51 -1.44
C LEU A 25 24.36 -5.65 -1.38
N GLU A 26 24.90 -5.25 -2.54
CA GLU A 26 26.06 -4.36 -2.62
C GLU A 26 25.75 -2.97 -2.05
N ALA A 27 24.57 -2.42 -2.37
CA ALA A 27 24.14 -1.13 -1.84
C ALA A 27 23.93 -1.17 -0.32
N ILE A 28 23.36 -2.27 0.21
CA ILE A 28 23.21 -2.48 1.66
C ILE A 28 24.58 -2.48 2.34
N GLU A 29 25.55 -3.24 1.81
CA GLU A 29 26.88 -3.34 2.41
C GLU A 29 27.61 -1.99 2.39
N ALA A 30 27.47 -1.23 1.31
CA ALA A 30 28.02 0.12 1.22
C ALA A 30 27.42 1.09 2.25
N VAL A 31 26.10 1.05 2.46
CA VAL A 31 25.43 1.83 3.51
C VAL A 31 25.95 1.44 4.89
N LYS A 32 26.01 0.15 5.21
CA LYS A 32 26.50 -0.33 6.52
C LYS A 32 27.94 0.10 6.79
N LYS A 33 28.81 0.00 5.79
CA LYS A 33 30.20 0.42 5.89
C LYS A 33 30.32 1.91 6.17
N ARG A 34 29.53 2.74 5.50
CA ARG A 34 29.50 4.19 5.76
C ARG A 34 28.90 4.50 7.12
N ASP A 35 27.79 3.87 7.47
CA ASP A 35 27.05 4.12 8.71
C ASP A 35 27.92 3.89 9.96
N ALA A 36 28.76 2.84 9.94
CA ALA A 36 29.73 2.53 10.98
C ALA A 36 30.82 3.60 11.17
N GLN A 37 31.00 4.51 10.20
CA GLN A 37 31.99 5.59 10.26
C GLN A 37 31.38 6.94 10.68
N LEU A 38 30.04 7.08 10.67
CA LEU A 38 29.36 8.32 11.00
C LEU A 38 29.59 8.69 12.46
N THR A 39 29.66 10.00 12.77
CA THR A 39 29.89 10.54 14.13
C THR A 39 28.72 10.29 15.09
N LYS A 40 28.44 9.02 15.39
CA LYS A 40 27.40 8.54 16.29
C LYS A 40 27.79 7.17 16.84
N PRO A 41 27.29 6.78 18.03
CA PRO A 41 27.34 5.39 18.44
C PRO A 41 26.60 4.50 17.43
N GLN A 42 27.12 3.30 17.17
CA GLN A 42 26.51 2.33 16.26
C GLN A 42 25.07 2.02 16.69
N GLY A 43 24.11 2.02 15.75
CA GLY A 43 22.70 1.74 16.03
C GLY A 43 21.92 2.85 16.74
N SER A 44 22.55 3.97 17.10
CA SER A 44 21.90 5.01 17.93
C SER A 44 20.77 5.77 17.22
N LEU A 45 20.68 5.72 15.89
CA LEU A 45 19.54 6.27 15.14
C LEU A 45 18.43 5.23 14.89
N GLY A 46 18.62 3.99 15.33
CA GLY A 46 17.63 2.92 15.30
C GLY A 46 17.01 2.72 13.93
N ARG A 47 15.68 2.88 13.83
CA ARG A 47 14.94 2.62 12.58
C ARG A 47 15.30 3.55 11.42
N LEU A 48 15.91 4.71 11.66
CA LEU A 48 16.38 5.54 10.54
C LEU A 48 17.51 4.84 9.78
N GLU A 49 18.37 4.08 10.48
CA GLU A 49 19.43 3.27 9.84
C GLU A 49 18.80 2.13 9.02
N GLU A 50 17.80 1.44 9.58
CA GLU A 50 17.01 0.41 8.86
C GLU A 50 16.39 0.97 7.56
N LEU A 51 15.86 2.19 7.60
CA LEU A 51 15.23 2.82 6.43
C LEU A 51 16.23 3.20 5.34
N VAL A 52 17.44 3.62 5.70
CA VAL A 52 18.48 3.94 4.71
C VAL A 52 18.96 2.67 4.03
N GLU A 53 19.19 1.59 4.79
CA GLU A 53 19.54 0.28 4.23
C GLU A 53 18.45 -0.21 3.26
N TRP A 54 17.18 -0.15 3.68
CA TRP A 54 16.05 -0.52 2.83
C TRP A 54 15.97 0.33 1.56
N LEU A 55 16.13 1.65 1.68
CA LEU A 55 16.07 2.56 0.54
C LEU A 55 17.21 2.28 -0.45
N ALA A 56 18.44 2.06 0.04
CA ALA A 56 19.60 1.69 -0.76
C ALA A 56 19.43 0.35 -1.46
N ALA A 57 18.89 -0.64 -0.75
CA ALA A 57 18.61 -1.97 -1.27
C ALA A 57 17.74 -1.91 -2.54
N TRP A 58 16.69 -1.11 -2.51
CA TRP A 58 15.74 -1.03 -3.62
C TRP A 58 16.18 -0.03 -4.68
N GLN A 59 16.74 1.12 -4.33
CA GLN A 59 17.28 2.04 -5.33
C GLN A 59 18.57 1.53 -6.00
N GLY A 60 19.23 0.52 -5.43
CA GLY A 60 20.52 0.04 -5.91
C GLY A 60 21.64 1.06 -5.77
N MET A 61 21.53 2.00 -4.82
CA MET A 61 22.46 3.11 -4.64
C MET A 61 23.08 3.08 -3.25
N PRO A 62 24.42 3.20 -3.13
CA PRO A 62 25.11 3.23 -1.82
C PRO A 62 24.81 4.51 -1.02
N MET A 63 24.34 5.56 -1.70
CA MET A 63 23.90 6.83 -1.13
C MET A 63 22.48 7.10 -1.65
N PRO A 64 21.46 6.43 -1.09
CA PRO A 64 20.11 6.55 -1.58
C PRO A 64 19.55 7.95 -1.33
N LYS A 65 18.58 8.36 -2.14
CA LYS A 65 17.99 9.70 -2.07
C LYS A 65 16.52 9.66 -2.47
N VAL A 66 15.75 10.61 -1.96
CA VAL A 66 14.33 10.77 -2.30
C VAL A 66 14.15 12.15 -2.89
N THR A 67 14.18 12.22 -4.21
CA THR A 67 14.15 13.44 -5.02
C THR A 67 12.88 13.58 -5.85
N ARG A 68 12.22 12.47 -6.16
CA ARG A 68 10.97 12.43 -6.92
C ARG A 68 9.95 11.52 -6.21
N PRO A 69 9.64 11.76 -4.92
CA PRO A 69 8.61 11.00 -4.23
C PRO A 69 7.24 11.32 -4.81
N LEU A 70 6.39 10.30 -4.92
CA LEU A 70 5.03 10.42 -5.43
C LEU A 70 4.04 9.77 -4.47
N VAL A 71 3.06 10.55 -4.01
CA VAL A 71 1.82 10.04 -3.45
C VAL A 71 0.83 9.80 -4.60
N ALA A 72 0.46 8.54 -4.81
CA ALA A 72 -0.49 8.12 -5.84
C ALA A 72 -1.80 7.69 -5.18
N VAL A 73 -2.85 8.50 -5.33
CA VAL A 73 -4.18 8.23 -4.80
C VAL A 73 -5.03 7.60 -5.88
N PHE A 74 -5.52 6.39 -5.65
CA PHE A 74 -6.42 5.69 -6.57
C PHE A 74 -7.87 5.81 -6.08
N ALA A 75 -8.75 6.35 -6.93
CA ALA A 75 -10.14 6.66 -6.55
C ALA A 75 -11.15 5.83 -7.33
N ALA A 76 -12.04 5.14 -6.63
CA ALA A 76 -13.10 4.31 -7.22
C ALA A 76 -14.35 4.23 -6.33
N ASN A 77 -15.48 3.84 -6.91
CA ASN A 77 -16.74 3.60 -6.20
C ASN A 77 -17.10 2.11 -6.17
N HIS A 78 -17.89 1.71 -5.17
CA HIS A 78 -18.32 0.33 -4.97
C HIS A 78 -19.84 0.22 -4.83
N GLY A 79 -20.44 -0.76 -5.50
CA GLY A 79 -21.87 -1.05 -5.42
C GLY A 79 -22.33 -1.45 -4.02
N VAL A 80 -21.44 -2.08 -3.23
CA VAL A 80 -21.71 -2.44 -1.84
C VAL A 80 -22.02 -1.23 -0.94
N ALA A 81 -21.71 0.00 -1.38
CA ALA A 81 -22.12 1.21 -0.69
C ALA A 81 -23.65 1.32 -0.51
N ASP A 82 -24.42 0.80 -1.47
CA ASP A 82 -25.88 0.82 -1.45
C ASP A 82 -26.47 -0.13 -0.37
N LYS A 83 -25.65 -0.96 0.28
CA LYS A 83 -26.04 -1.82 1.41
C LYS A 83 -26.03 -1.12 2.77
N GLY A 84 -25.75 0.18 2.86
CA GLY A 84 -25.74 0.91 4.13
C GLY A 84 -24.54 0.55 5.03
N VAL A 85 -23.39 0.27 4.41
CA VAL A 85 -22.13 -0.09 5.10
C VAL A 85 -21.20 1.11 5.33
N SER A 86 -21.62 2.32 4.93
CA SER A 86 -20.89 3.57 5.06
C SER A 86 -21.79 4.67 5.63
N ALA A 87 -21.21 5.60 6.38
CA ALA A 87 -21.91 6.80 6.85
C ALA A 87 -22.11 7.86 5.75
N PHE A 88 -21.40 7.74 4.63
CA PHE A 88 -21.42 8.70 3.54
C PHE A 88 -21.94 8.08 2.24
N PRO A 89 -22.63 8.86 1.38
CA PRO A 89 -23.10 8.40 0.09
C PRO A 89 -21.96 8.42 -0.95
N LYS A 90 -22.11 7.66 -2.05
CA LYS A 90 -21.05 7.42 -3.05
C LYS A 90 -20.55 8.68 -3.78
N GLU A 91 -21.37 9.71 -3.87
CA GLU A 91 -21.01 10.99 -4.48
C GLU A 91 -19.85 11.69 -3.75
N VAL A 92 -19.62 11.36 -2.48
CA VAL A 92 -18.50 11.89 -1.69
C VAL A 92 -17.15 11.52 -2.31
N THR A 93 -17.03 10.39 -3.02
CA THR A 93 -15.79 10.04 -3.74
C THR A 93 -15.41 11.12 -4.77
N ALA A 94 -16.34 11.50 -5.65
CA ALA A 94 -16.10 12.52 -6.67
C ALA A 94 -15.89 13.92 -6.07
N GLN A 95 -16.57 14.23 -4.96
CA GLN A 95 -16.38 15.47 -4.22
C GLN A 95 -14.97 15.56 -3.61
N MET A 96 -14.45 14.45 -3.06
CA MET A 96 -13.08 14.41 -2.53
C MET A 96 -12.04 14.44 -3.65
N VAL A 97 -12.28 13.79 -4.79
CA VAL A 97 -11.41 13.95 -5.97
C VAL A 97 -11.34 15.41 -6.42
N SER A 98 -12.47 16.11 -6.46
CA SER A 98 -12.50 17.55 -6.72
C SER A 98 -11.75 18.35 -5.65
N ASN A 99 -11.84 17.94 -4.38
CA ASN A 99 -11.11 18.58 -3.27
C ASN A 99 -9.59 18.37 -3.38
N PHE A 100 -9.13 17.17 -3.81
CA PHE A 100 -7.71 16.92 -4.10
C PHE A 100 -7.19 17.83 -5.21
N ALA A 101 -7.96 17.96 -6.30
CA ALA A 101 -7.63 18.84 -7.42
C ALA A 101 -7.57 20.32 -7.01
N ALA A 102 -8.45 20.73 -6.08
CA ALA A 102 -8.47 22.08 -5.53
C ALA A 102 -7.38 22.34 -4.47
N GLY A 103 -6.60 21.32 -4.07
CA GLY A 103 -5.55 21.46 -3.05
C GLY A 103 -6.06 21.46 -1.60
N GLY A 104 -7.34 21.13 -1.37
CA GLY A 104 -8.01 21.33 -0.08
C GLY A 104 -7.96 20.15 0.89
N ALA A 105 -7.48 18.97 0.47
CA ALA A 105 -7.47 17.80 1.33
C ALA A 105 -6.24 17.72 2.25
N ALA A 106 -6.31 16.85 3.26
CA ALA A 106 -5.20 16.65 4.19
C ALA A 106 -3.93 16.15 3.49
N VAL A 107 -4.08 15.21 2.53
CA VAL A 107 -2.95 14.71 1.74
C VAL A 107 -2.27 15.81 0.93
N ASN A 108 -3.02 16.81 0.41
CA ASN A 108 -2.41 17.96 -0.29
C ASN A 108 -1.46 18.73 0.64
N GLN A 109 -1.92 19.02 1.86
CA GLN A 109 -1.13 19.78 2.82
C GLN A 109 0.13 19.01 3.26
N LEU A 110 0.01 17.69 3.46
CA LEU A 110 1.15 16.84 3.79
C LEU A 110 2.15 16.74 2.63
N CYS A 111 1.67 16.63 1.39
CA CYS A 111 2.53 16.63 0.20
C CYS A 111 3.29 17.96 0.08
N ILE A 112 2.62 19.09 0.30
CA ILE A 112 3.28 20.42 0.31
C ILE A 112 4.33 20.48 1.42
N ALA A 113 3.99 20.06 2.65
CA ALA A 113 4.88 20.15 3.80
C ALA A 113 6.18 19.35 3.62
N TYR A 114 6.10 18.19 2.96
CA TYR A 114 7.25 17.30 2.76
C TYR A 114 7.84 17.36 1.35
N ASP A 115 7.39 18.28 0.49
CA ASP A 115 7.81 18.40 -0.90
C ASP A 115 7.67 17.06 -1.65
N LEU A 116 6.43 16.59 -1.73
CA LEU A 116 6.03 15.35 -2.39
C LEU A 116 5.15 15.65 -3.60
N GLY A 117 5.35 14.92 -4.70
CA GLY A 117 4.40 14.92 -5.80
C GLY A 117 3.10 14.25 -5.37
N LEU A 118 1.96 14.78 -5.82
CA LEU A 118 0.65 14.16 -5.64
C LEU A 118 0.02 13.92 -7.01
N LYS A 119 -0.43 12.68 -7.26
CA LYS A 119 -1.26 12.34 -8.41
C LYS A 119 -2.50 11.59 -7.95
N VAL A 120 -3.64 11.98 -8.51
CA VAL A 120 -4.91 11.30 -8.29
C VAL A 120 -5.28 10.58 -9.57
N PHE A 121 -5.53 9.28 -9.45
CA PHE A 121 -5.94 8.39 -10.54
C PHE A 121 -7.40 8.05 -10.32
N GLU A 122 -8.26 8.61 -11.16
CA GLU A 122 -9.69 8.35 -11.13
C GLU A 122 -10.02 7.11 -11.98
N LEU A 123 -10.65 6.09 -11.37
CA LEU A 123 -10.96 4.82 -12.03
C LEU A 123 -12.47 4.66 -12.24
N ALA A 124 -13.01 5.46 -13.16
CA ALA A 124 -14.41 5.43 -13.59
C ALA A 124 -15.42 5.55 -12.44
N LEU A 125 -15.45 6.70 -11.76
CA LEU A 125 -16.29 6.91 -10.58
C LEU A 125 -17.79 6.75 -10.86
N GLU A 126 -18.22 7.04 -12.08
CA GLU A 126 -19.60 6.89 -12.54
C GLU A 126 -20.03 5.43 -12.72
N MET A 127 -19.06 4.51 -12.79
CA MET A 127 -19.29 3.08 -12.95
C MET A 127 -18.76 2.35 -11.73
N PRO A 128 -19.47 2.34 -10.58
CA PRO A 128 -19.03 1.58 -9.41
C PRO A 128 -18.81 0.10 -9.76
N THR A 129 -17.91 -0.57 -9.05
CA THR A 129 -17.86 -2.05 -9.13
C THR A 129 -19.21 -2.64 -8.71
N PRO A 130 -19.62 -3.81 -9.22
CA PRO A 130 -20.78 -4.53 -8.69
C PRO A 130 -20.74 -4.72 -7.17
N ASP A 131 -21.89 -5.01 -6.57
CA ASP A 131 -21.95 -5.34 -5.15
C ASP A 131 -21.29 -6.69 -4.90
N ILE A 132 -20.16 -6.67 -4.18
CA ILE A 132 -19.35 -7.85 -3.89
C ILE A 132 -20.10 -8.95 -3.10
N SER A 133 -21.22 -8.62 -2.45
CA SER A 133 -22.06 -9.59 -1.76
C SER A 133 -22.99 -10.38 -2.70
N GLU A 134 -23.15 -9.93 -3.95
CA GLU A 134 -24.08 -10.49 -4.93
C GLU A 134 -23.35 -10.94 -6.21
N GLU A 135 -22.39 -10.16 -6.70
CA GLU A 135 -21.75 -10.33 -8.00
C GLU A 135 -20.22 -10.20 -7.90
N ASP A 136 -19.51 -10.70 -8.92
CA ASP A 136 -18.06 -10.53 -9.02
C ASP A 136 -17.72 -9.08 -9.39
N ALA A 137 -16.69 -8.51 -8.76
CA ALA A 137 -16.28 -7.12 -9.01
C ALA A 137 -15.76 -6.89 -10.45
N PHE A 138 -15.21 -7.94 -11.08
CA PHE A 138 -14.56 -7.90 -12.38
C PHE A 138 -14.74 -9.21 -13.17
N GLU A 139 -14.69 -9.08 -14.49
CA GLU A 139 -14.16 -10.15 -15.35
C GLU A 139 -12.63 -10.27 -15.19
N GLU A 140 -12.05 -11.44 -15.48
CA GLU A 140 -10.60 -11.66 -15.30
C GLU A 140 -9.76 -10.64 -16.09
N SER A 141 -10.14 -10.41 -17.35
CA SER A 141 -9.47 -9.45 -18.22
C SER A 141 -9.57 -8.00 -17.73
N GLU A 142 -10.70 -7.61 -17.11
CA GLU A 142 -10.88 -6.26 -16.56
C GLU A 142 -10.04 -6.08 -15.28
N CYS A 143 -9.97 -7.09 -14.42
CA CYS A 143 -9.11 -7.06 -13.24
C CYS A 143 -7.64 -6.91 -13.64
N ALA A 144 -7.16 -7.72 -14.58
CA ALA A 144 -5.80 -7.65 -15.09
C ALA A 144 -5.51 -6.29 -15.78
N ALA A 145 -6.44 -5.78 -16.58
CA ALA A 145 -6.31 -4.46 -17.21
C ALA A 145 -6.26 -3.33 -16.17
N THR A 146 -7.03 -3.44 -15.09
CA THR A 146 -7.02 -2.46 -13.99
C THR A 146 -5.70 -2.49 -13.22
N MET A 147 -5.13 -3.68 -13.00
CA MET A 147 -3.77 -3.82 -12.46
C MET A 147 -2.76 -3.17 -13.39
N ALA A 148 -2.83 -3.45 -14.71
CA ALA A 148 -1.94 -2.86 -15.70
C ALA A 148 -2.02 -1.31 -15.73
N PHE A 149 -3.22 -0.74 -15.63
CA PHE A 149 -3.40 0.71 -15.48
C PHE A 149 -2.69 1.24 -14.23
N GLY A 150 -2.78 0.53 -13.10
CA GLY A 150 -2.01 0.86 -11.90
C GLY A 150 -0.50 0.89 -12.13
N MET A 151 0.03 -0.06 -12.91
CA MET A 151 1.46 -0.12 -13.23
C MET A 151 1.98 1.16 -13.91
N GLU A 152 1.15 1.83 -14.70
CA GLU A 152 1.51 3.05 -15.43
C GLU A 152 1.72 4.26 -14.49
N ALA A 153 1.23 4.22 -13.25
CA ALA A 153 1.30 5.34 -12.31
C ALA A 153 2.73 5.79 -11.98
N ILE A 154 3.73 4.90 -12.12
CA ILE A 154 5.15 5.17 -11.84
C ILE A 154 6.00 5.46 -13.08
N SER A 155 5.40 5.51 -14.28
CA SER A 155 6.09 5.76 -15.56
C SER A 155 6.88 7.08 -15.64
N GLY A 156 6.71 7.98 -14.65
CA GLY A 156 7.39 9.26 -14.54
C GLY A 156 8.73 9.25 -13.81
N GLY A 157 9.33 8.09 -13.52
CA GLY A 157 10.63 8.00 -12.81
C GLY A 157 10.52 8.39 -11.33
N THR A 158 9.51 7.86 -10.66
CA THR A 158 9.33 7.96 -9.19
C THR A 158 10.45 7.20 -8.47
N ASP A 159 11.06 7.80 -7.45
CA ASP A 159 12.12 7.15 -6.64
C ASP A 159 11.67 6.70 -5.24
N LEU A 160 10.46 7.07 -4.85
CA LEU A 160 9.72 6.57 -3.68
C LEU A 160 8.22 6.69 -3.95
N LEU A 161 7.50 5.57 -3.98
CA LEU A 161 6.05 5.55 -4.18
C LEU A 161 5.34 5.51 -2.83
N CYS A 162 4.32 6.33 -2.65
CA CYS A 162 3.42 6.33 -1.50
C CYS A 162 2.01 6.02 -2.00
N LEU A 163 1.40 4.98 -1.46
CA LEU A 163 0.06 4.58 -1.86
C LEU A 163 -1.00 5.40 -1.12
N GLY A 164 -2.08 5.73 -1.82
CA GLY A 164 -3.28 6.29 -1.24
C GLY A 164 -4.49 5.78 -2.00
N GLU A 165 -5.65 5.93 -1.38
CA GLU A 165 -6.92 5.51 -1.95
C GLU A 165 -8.03 6.49 -1.58
N MET A 166 -9.11 6.44 -2.35
CA MET A 166 -10.35 7.15 -2.02
C MET A 166 -11.52 6.34 -2.57
N GLY A 167 -12.44 5.94 -1.72
CA GLY A 167 -13.62 5.21 -2.17
C GLY A 167 -14.62 4.99 -1.06
N ILE A 168 -15.87 5.40 -1.29
CA ILE A 168 -16.93 5.12 -0.33
C ILE A 168 -17.21 3.61 -0.28
N ALA A 169 -17.25 3.07 0.94
CA ALA A 169 -17.41 1.65 1.28
C ALA A 169 -16.20 0.73 1.00
N ASN A 170 -15.05 1.25 0.57
CA ASN A 170 -13.87 0.42 0.29
C ASN A 170 -13.29 -0.28 1.54
N THR A 171 -13.54 0.21 2.75
CA THR A 171 -13.20 -0.52 3.99
C THR A 171 -13.98 -1.83 4.15
N THR A 172 -15.18 -1.94 3.58
CA THR A 172 -15.93 -3.20 3.49
C THR A 172 -15.22 -4.18 2.55
N VAL A 173 -14.77 -3.68 1.40
CA VAL A 173 -14.02 -4.44 0.39
C VAL A 173 -12.69 -4.93 0.96
N ALA A 174 -11.92 -4.05 1.59
CA ALA A 174 -10.67 -4.39 2.26
C ALA A 174 -10.86 -5.45 3.36
N ALA A 175 -11.89 -5.33 4.20
CA ALA A 175 -12.21 -6.32 5.21
C ALA A 175 -12.56 -7.69 4.59
N ALA A 176 -13.32 -7.70 3.49
CA ALA A 176 -13.64 -8.93 2.76
C ALA A 176 -12.40 -9.59 2.15
N ILE A 177 -11.48 -8.81 1.60
CA ILE A 177 -10.18 -9.31 1.09
C ILE A 177 -9.37 -9.95 2.23
N PHE A 178 -9.19 -9.25 3.35
CA PHE A 178 -8.44 -9.81 4.47
C PHE A 178 -9.07 -11.09 5.00
N TYR A 179 -10.39 -11.10 5.15
CA TYR A 179 -11.13 -12.27 5.59
C TYR A 179 -10.96 -13.46 4.62
N ALA A 180 -11.08 -13.21 3.32
CA ALA A 180 -10.89 -14.23 2.29
C ALA A 180 -9.45 -14.77 2.23
N LEU A 181 -8.44 -13.95 2.48
CA LEU A 181 -7.03 -14.33 2.39
C LEU A 181 -6.48 -15.01 3.65
N PHE A 182 -6.89 -14.55 4.83
CA PHE A 182 -6.25 -14.89 6.10
C PHE A 182 -7.11 -15.74 7.04
N GLY A 183 -8.40 -15.99 6.72
CA GLY A 183 -9.22 -16.83 7.58
C GLY A 183 -9.87 -16.07 8.74
N GLY A 184 -10.36 -16.81 9.73
CA GLY A 184 -11.01 -16.25 10.93
C GLY A 184 -12.51 -16.07 10.75
N THR A 185 -13.05 -14.95 11.24
CA THR A 185 -14.45 -14.54 11.06
C THR A 185 -14.55 -13.14 10.47
N ALA A 186 -15.66 -12.80 9.81
CA ALA A 186 -15.87 -11.45 9.27
C ALA A 186 -15.77 -10.36 10.36
N GLU A 187 -16.26 -10.62 11.58
CA GLU A 187 -16.22 -9.67 12.71
C GLU A 187 -14.80 -9.26 13.09
N GLU A 188 -13.83 -10.16 12.94
CA GLU A 188 -12.44 -9.84 13.28
C GLU A 188 -11.75 -8.90 12.27
N TRP A 189 -12.32 -8.77 11.06
CA TRP A 189 -11.76 -7.96 9.97
C TRP A 189 -12.53 -6.67 9.73
N VAL A 190 -13.78 -6.59 10.19
CA VAL A 190 -14.65 -5.44 9.97
C VAL A 190 -14.52 -4.43 11.11
N GLY A 191 -14.23 -3.19 10.74
CA GLY A 191 -14.28 -2.06 11.66
C GLY A 191 -15.22 -0.94 11.18
N PRO A 192 -15.24 0.18 11.93
CA PRO A 192 -16.19 1.27 11.72
C PRO A 192 -15.88 2.10 10.47
N GLY A 193 -14.68 2.06 9.89
CA GLY A 193 -14.29 2.87 8.74
C GLY A 193 -14.64 4.36 8.90
N THR A 194 -15.63 4.82 8.13
CA THR A 194 -16.18 6.18 8.17
C THR A 194 -16.93 6.54 9.46
N GLY A 195 -17.00 5.62 10.43
CA GLY A 195 -17.58 5.84 11.76
C GLY A 195 -18.89 5.10 12.00
N VAL A 196 -19.21 4.06 11.21
CA VAL A 196 -20.45 3.29 11.39
C VAL A 196 -20.45 2.52 12.71
N GLN A 197 -21.63 2.42 13.33
CA GLN A 197 -21.84 1.78 14.63
C GLN A 197 -23.18 1.03 14.65
N GLY A 198 -23.42 0.25 15.71
CA GLY A 198 -24.70 -0.40 15.94
C GLY A 198 -25.12 -1.31 14.79
N ASP A 199 -26.34 -1.13 14.31
CA ASP A 199 -26.91 -2.00 13.26
C ASP A 199 -26.23 -1.84 11.91
N ALA A 200 -25.69 -0.66 11.59
CA ALA A 200 -24.90 -0.46 10.37
C ALA A 200 -23.59 -1.27 10.41
N LEU A 201 -22.94 -1.37 11.57
CA LEU A 201 -21.74 -2.20 11.74
C LEU A 201 -22.07 -3.70 11.66
N LYS A 202 -23.16 -4.15 12.32
CA LYS A 202 -23.63 -5.55 12.21
C LYS A 202 -23.96 -5.92 10.76
N ASN A 203 -24.62 -5.02 10.04
CA ASN A 203 -24.92 -5.21 8.63
C ASN A 203 -23.65 -5.28 7.79
N LYS A 204 -22.66 -4.41 8.03
CA LYS A 204 -21.35 -4.48 7.37
C LYS A 204 -20.65 -5.83 7.60
N ILE A 205 -20.70 -6.38 8.82
CA ILE A 205 -20.18 -7.71 9.13
C ILE A 205 -20.91 -8.79 8.29
N ALA A 206 -22.24 -8.74 8.25
CA ALA A 206 -23.04 -9.71 7.49
C ALA A 206 -22.78 -9.66 5.98
N VAL A 207 -22.63 -8.45 5.42
CA VAL A 207 -22.31 -8.23 4.00
C VAL A 207 -20.93 -8.79 3.65
N VAL A 208 -19.93 -8.58 4.52
CA VAL A 208 -18.57 -9.14 4.34
C VAL A 208 -18.58 -10.66 4.41
N GLU A 209 -19.29 -11.23 5.39
CA GLU A 209 -19.45 -12.68 5.52
C GLU A 209 -20.10 -13.26 4.24
N GLN A 210 -21.20 -12.67 3.78
CA GLN A 210 -21.89 -13.08 2.56
C GLN A 210 -20.97 -13.06 1.33
N ALA A 211 -20.23 -11.95 1.13
CA ALA A 211 -19.31 -11.81 0.00
C ALA A 211 -18.23 -12.90 -0.02
N VAL A 212 -17.62 -13.19 1.14
CA VAL A 212 -16.56 -14.21 1.23
C VAL A 212 -17.11 -15.63 1.10
N GLN A 213 -18.28 -15.92 1.68
CA GLN A 213 -18.90 -17.24 1.51
C GLN A 213 -19.30 -17.51 0.05
N ARG A 214 -19.82 -16.49 -0.66
CA ARG A 214 -20.19 -16.58 -2.09
C ARG A 214 -19.03 -17.03 -2.97
N ILE A 215 -17.81 -16.61 -2.66
CA ILE A 215 -16.63 -16.93 -3.47
C ILE A 215 -15.94 -18.25 -3.11
N GLY A 216 -16.40 -18.94 -2.07
CA GLY A 216 -15.87 -20.24 -1.63
C GLY A 216 -15.49 -20.32 -0.15
N GLY A 217 -15.61 -19.21 0.58
CA GLY A 217 -15.28 -19.11 1.99
C GLY A 217 -13.82 -18.70 2.25
N PRO A 218 -13.49 -18.42 3.52
CA PRO A 218 -12.21 -17.81 3.86
C PRO A 218 -11.04 -18.79 3.76
N GLY A 219 -9.89 -18.31 3.30
CA GLY A 219 -8.64 -19.07 3.16
C GLY A 219 -8.63 -20.09 2.02
N LYS A 220 -9.65 -20.12 1.15
CA LYS A 220 -9.84 -21.15 0.12
C LYS A 220 -9.69 -20.66 -1.32
N VAL A 221 -9.70 -19.34 -1.52
CA VAL A 221 -9.70 -18.71 -2.84
C VAL A 221 -8.30 -18.17 -3.14
N GLU A 222 -7.84 -18.37 -4.38
CA GLU A 222 -6.54 -17.88 -4.84
C GLU A 222 -6.52 -16.34 -4.85
N PRO A 223 -5.39 -15.68 -4.53
CA PRO A 223 -5.37 -14.22 -4.33
C PRO A 223 -5.89 -13.37 -5.50
N LEU A 224 -5.58 -13.73 -6.76
CA LEU A 224 -6.09 -12.95 -7.89
C LEU A 224 -7.60 -13.16 -8.08
N GLU A 225 -8.12 -14.34 -7.75
CA GLU A 225 -9.57 -14.57 -7.72
C GLU A 225 -10.26 -13.82 -6.57
N VAL A 226 -9.60 -13.65 -5.42
CA VAL A 226 -10.12 -12.76 -4.35
C VAL A 226 -10.23 -11.32 -4.87
N LEU A 227 -9.18 -10.80 -5.52
CA LEU A 227 -9.20 -9.46 -6.10
C LEU A 227 -10.26 -9.31 -7.20
N ARG A 228 -10.37 -10.30 -8.10
CA ARG A 228 -11.35 -10.30 -9.20
C ARG A 228 -12.79 -10.28 -8.70
N ARG A 229 -13.09 -11.04 -7.65
CA ARG A 229 -14.48 -11.32 -7.27
C ARG A 229 -15.01 -10.40 -6.19
N ILE A 230 -14.16 -9.96 -5.26
CA ILE A 230 -14.55 -9.12 -4.12
C ILE A 230 -13.60 -7.94 -3.90
N GLY A 231 -12.87 -7.52 -4.93
CA GLY A 231 -11.98 -6.37 -4.89
C GLY A 231 -12.63 -5.05 -5.30
N GLY A 232 -11.76 -4.10 -5.63
CA GLY A 232 -12.09 -2.73 -6.02
C GLY A 232 -11.14 -2.23 -7.10
N ARG A 233 -11.53 -1.25 -7.92
CA ARG A 233 -10.67 -0.74 -9.01
C ARG A 233 -9.41 -0.09 -8.46
N GLU A 234 -9.55 0.69 -7.40
CA GLU A 234 -8.46 1.29 -6.64
C GLU A 234 -7.55 0.24 -6.01
N ILE A 235 -8.10 -0.84 -5.46
CA ILE A 235 -7.30 -1.93 -4.85
C ILE A 235 -6.55 -2.71 -5.94
N ALA A 236 -7.19 -3.01 -7.07
CA ALA A 236 -6.55 -3.69 -8.19
C ALA A 236 -5.43 -2.84 -8.82
N ALA A 237 -5.68 -1.54 -9.03
CA ALA A 237 -4.65 -0.62 -9.49
C ALA A 237 -3.49 -0.49 -8.49
N MET A 238 -3.77 -0.44 -7.18
CA MET A 238 -2.74 -0.45 -6.15
C MET A 238 -1.91 -1.74 -6.16
N ALA A 239 -2.54 -2.91 -6.31
CA ALA A 239 -1.81 -4.17 -6.44
C ALA A 239 -0.91 -4.17 -7.70
N GLY A 240 -1.41 -3.64 -8.81
CA GLY A 240 -0.62 -3.44 -10.03
C GLY A 240 0.58 -2.54 -9.83
N VAL A 241 0.40 -1.35 -9.22
CA VAL A 241 1.52 -0.41 -9.03
C VAL A 241 2.56 -0.93 -8.04
N ILE A 242 2.16 -1.68 -7.00
CA ILE A 242 3.11 -2.32 -6.08
C ILE A 242 4.00 -3.31 -6.84
N LEU A 243 3.38 -4.13 -7.71
CA LEU A 243 4.11 -5.10 -8.54
C LEU A 243 5.04 -4.40 -9.54
N ALA A 244 4.58 -3.37 -10.23
CA ALA A 244 5.43 -2.60 -11.14
C ALA A 244 6.59 -1.92 -10.40
N ALA A 245 6.33 -1.36 -9.22
CA ALA A 245 7.36 -0.77 -8.38
C ALA A 245 8.41 -1.82 -8.00
N ARG A 246 8.00 -3.06 -7.68
CA ARG A 246 8.94 -4.15 -7.44
C ARG A 246 9.81 -4.44 -8.65
N MET A 247 9.22 -4.56 -9.83
CA MET A 247 9.94 -4.82 -11.08
C MET A 247 10.94 -3.71 -11.44
N GLN A 248 10.63 -2.47 -11.08
CA GLN A 248 11.50 -1.30 -11.30
C GLN A 248 12.39 -0.97 -10.09
N GLN A 249 12.36 -1.83 -9.05
CA GLN A 249 13.06 -1.65 -7.78
C GLN A 249 12.76 -0.29 -7.11
N VAL A 250 11.56 0.24 -7.30
CA VAL A 250 11.09 1.46 -6.64
C VAL A 250 10.58 1.11 -5.25
N PRO A 251 11.14 1.68 -4.17
CA PRO A 251 10.62 1.49 -2.82
C PRO A 251 9.19 2.02 -2.67
N VAL A 252 8.35 1.32 -1.92
CA VAL A 252 6.92 1.62 -1.72
C VAL A 252 6.59 1.86 -0.25
N VAL A 253 5.75 2.85 0.02
CA VAL A 253 5.17 3.13 1.32
C VAL A 253 3.69 2.82 1.27
N VAL A 254 3.27 1.82 2.05
CA VAL A 254 1.87 1.41 2.22
C VAL A 254 1.24 2.27 3.31
N ASP A 255 0.08 2.87 3.03
CA ASP A 255 -0.60 3.79 3.94
C ASP A 255 -1.28 3.06 5.12
N GLY A 256 -2.59 2.83 5.00
CA GLY A 256 -3.43 2.26 6.03
C GLY A 256 -4.16 1.00 5.58
N PHE A 257 -5.33 0.78 6.17
CA PHE A 257 -6.08 -0.47 6.08
C PHE A 257 -6.37 -0.92 4.64
N VAL A 258 -6.86 -0.03 3.79
CA VAL A 258 -7.28 -0.36 2.42
C VAL A 258 -6.06 -0.58 1.51
N THR A 259 -5.04 0.26 1.59
CA THR A 259 -3.79 0.06 0.83
C THR A 259 -3.08 -1.25 1.23
N SER A 260 -3.17 -1.62 2.50
CA SER A 260 -2.67 -2.90 3.01
C SER A 260 -3.45 -4.11 2.44
N ALA A 261 -4.72 -3.95 2.08
CA ALA A 261 -5.48 -5.04 1.43
C ALA A 261 -4.97 -5.31 0.02
N ALA A 262 -4.60 -4.27 -0.74
CA ALA A 262 -3.94 -4.42 -2.05
C ALA A 262 -2.59 -5.14 -1.91
N ALA A 263 -1.78 -4.75 -0.91
CA ALA A 263 -0.52 -5.42 -0.60
C ALA A 263 -0.71 -6.89 -0.18
N ALA A 264 -1.77 -7.20 0.56
CA ALA A 264 -2.06 -8.55 1.02
C ALA A 264 -2.32 -9.55 -0.11
N ILE A 265 -2.92 -9.09 -1.23
CA ILE A 265 -3.09 -9.92 -2.43
C ILE A 265 -1.74 -10.42 -2.90
N LEU A 266 -0.77 -9.52 -3.12
CA LEU A 266 0.56 -9.88 -3.58
C LEU A 266 1.32 -10.73 -2.55
N TYR A 267 1.23 -10.39 -1.26
CA TYR A 267 1.85 -11.17 -0.19
C TYR A 267 1.34 -12.62 -0.11
N LYS A 268 0.08 -12.85 -0.49
CA LYS A 268 -0.49 -14.19 -0.54
C LYS A 268 -0.14 -14.94 -1.82
N MET A 269 0.23 -14.23 -2.89
CA MET A 269 0.82 -14.85 -4.08
C MET A 269 2.27 -15.26 -3.82
N ASP A 270 3.07 -14.36 -3.24
CA ASP A 270 4.46 -14.62 -2.83
C ASP A 270 4.80 -13.84 -1.55
N LYS A 271 5.37 -14.53 -0.55
CA LYS A 271 5.70 -13.95 0.76
C LYS A 271 6.77 -12.87 0.71
N THR A 272 7.58 -12.85 -0.34
CA THR A 272 8.66 -11.88 -0.58
C THR A 272 8.17 -10.65 -1.37
N ALA A 273 6.93 -10.68 -1.88
CA ALA A 273 6.39 -9.64 -2.76
C ALA A 273 6.40 -8.23 -2.16
N LEU A 274 6.46 -8.12 -0.84
CA LEU A 274 6.42 -6.85 -0.12
C LEU A 274 7.77 -6.42 0.47
N GLU A 275 8.90 -7.07 0.18
CA GLU A 275 10.20 -6.68 0.78
C GLU A 275 10.66 -5.27 0.33
N HIS A 276 10.14 -4.76 -0.79
CA HIS A 276 10.33 -3.38 -1.26
C HIS A 276 9.31 -2.40 -0.70
N CYS A 277 8.41 -2.87 0.17
CA CYS A 277 7.40 -2.06 0.84
C CYS A 277 7.77 -1.78 2.29
N VAL A 278 7.35 -0.62 2.80
CA VAL A 278 7.28 -0.34 4.25
C VAL A 278 5.85 0.06 4.59
N PHE A 279 5.36 -0.40 5.73
CA PHE A 279 4.08 0.06 6.26
C PHE A 279 4.28 1.39 7.01
N SER A 280 3.54 2.42 6.61
CA SER A 280 3.68 3.75 7.18
C SER A 280 3.16 3.83 8.61
N HIS A 281 1.90 3.44 8.87
CA HIS A 281 1.30 3.61 10.18
C HIS A 281 0.38 2.45 10.59
N ALA A 282 0.28 2.22 11.89
CA ALA A 282 -0.79 1.43 12.48
C ALA A 282 -2.08 2.26 12.43
N SER A 283 -2.89 2.08 11.37
CA SER A 283 -4.25 2.63 11.32
C SER A 283 -5.07 2.29 12.56
N ALA A 284 -5.91 3.23 12.98
CA ALA A 284 -6.90 3.05 14.05
C ALA A 284 -8.09 2.19 13.62
N GLU A 285 -8.15 1.74 12.36
CA GLU A 285 -9.07 0.66 11.98
C GLU A 285 -8.69 -0.62 12.76
N PRO A 286 -9.60 -1.21 13.58
CA PRO A 286 -9.25 -2.23 14.56
C PRO A 286 -8.47 -3.43 14.01
N ALA A 287 -8.85 -3.89 12.82
CA ALA A 287 -8.25 -5.05 12.18
C ALA A 287 -6.88 -4.77 11.52
N HIS A 288 -6.45 -3.51 11.40
CA HIS A 288 -5.23 -3.20 10.66
C HIS A 288 -3.98 -3.75 11.35
N ARG A 289 -3.89 -3.68 12.69
CA ARG A 289 -2.75 -4.30 13.42
C ARG A 289 -2.66 -5.80 13.18
N ARG A 290 -3.80 -6.49 13.08
CA ARG A 290 -3.83 -7.91 12.72
C ARG A 290 -3.33 -8.12 11.30
N ALA A 291 -3.82 -7.35 10.33
CA ALA A 291 -3.35 -7.42 8.94
C ALA A 291 -1.82 -7.23 8.83
N LEU A 292 -1.27 -6.26 9.57
CA LEU A 292 0.18 -6.05 9.64
C LEU A 292 0.89 -7.29 10.21
N THR A 293 0.41 -7.87 11.31
CA THR A 293 0.98 -9.09 11.89
C THR A 293 0.97 -10.27 10.91
N GLU A 294 -0.14 -10.52 10.20
CA GLU A 294 -0.24 -11.61 9.21
C GLU A 294 0.78 -11.44 8.06
N MET A 295 1.08 -10.20 7.70
CA MET A 295 2.04 -9.83 6.66
C MET A 295 3.48 -9.64 7.18
N GLY A 296 3.74 -9.86 8.47
CA GLY A 296 5.05 -9.58 9.08
C GLY A 296 5.43 -8.09 9.07
N GLY A 297 4.47 -7.19 8.91
CA GLY A 297 4.66 -5.76 8.80
C GLY A 297 4.95 -5.07 10.14
N LYS A 298 5.93 -4.17 10.13
CA LYS A 298 6.30 -3.31 11.28
C LYS A 298 6.03 -1.84 10.92
N PRO A 299 4.88 -1.25 11.31
CA PRO A 299 4.52 0.11 10.91
C PRO A 299 5.52 1.13 11.46
N LEU A 300 5.81 2.20 10.74
CA LEU A 300 6.71 3.28 11.19
C LEU A 300 6.09 4.13 12.29
N LEU A 301 4.78 4.29 12.27
CA LEU A 301 4.04 5.26 13.07
C LEU A 301 2.85 4.61 13.79
N ASP A 302 2.50 5.14 14.95
CA ASP A 302 1.26 4.81 15.66
C ASP A 302 0.62 6.12 16.15
N LEU A 303 -0.11 6.78 15.23
CA LEU A 303 -0.68 8.11 15.42
C LEU A 303 -2.20 8.10 15.60
N GLY A 304 -2.83 6.92 15.65
CA GLY A 304 -4.28 6.79 15.70
C GLY A 304 -5.00 7.30 14.44
N MET A 305 -4.29 7.42 13.32
CA MET A 305 -4.85 7.88 12.04
C MET A 305 -5.74 6.81 11.41
N ARG A 306 -6.78 7.23 10.68
CA ARG A 306 -7.68 6.35 9.91
C ARG A 306 -8.37 7.08 8.75
N LEU A 307 -7.72 8.11 8.22
CA LEU A 307 -8.26 8.92 7.13
C LEU A 307 -8.16 8.17 5.79
N GLY A 308 -7.02 7.54 5.53
CA GLY A 308 -6.69 7.03 4.20
C GLY A 308 -6.01 8.11 3.35
N GLU A 309 -6.30 8.12 2.06
CA GLU A 309 -5.83 9.11 1.08
C GLU A 309 -4.30 9.13 0.88
N GLY A 310 -3.53 8.22 1.50
CA GLY A 310 -2.07 8.25 1.48
C GLY A 310 -1.47 9.23 2.49
N SER A 311 -2.28 9.71 3.44
CA SER A 311 -1.85 10.68 4.45
C SER A 311 -0.78 10.14 5.40
N GLY A 312 -0.90 8.91 5.89
CA GLY A 312 0.13 8.26 6.70
C GLY A 312 1.40 7.97 5.88
N ALA A 313 1.23 7.53 4.63
CA ALA A 313 2.33 7.31 3.70
C ALA A 313 3.11 8.61 3.40
N ALA A 314 2.44 9.75 3.25
CA ALA A 314 3.08 11.05 3.07
C ALA A 314 3.95 11.46 4.28
N ILE A 315 3.46 11.23 5.51
CA ILE A 315 4.25 11.49 6.72
C ILE A 315 5.48 10.56 6.79
N ALA A 316 5.28 9.27 6.52
CA ALA A 316 6.38 8.30 6.48
C ALA A 316 7.41 8.65 5.40
N ALA A 317 7.01 9.16 4.24
CA ALA A 317 7.92 9.65 3.20
C ALA A 317 8.81 10.79 3.71
N GLY A 318 8.28 11.71 4.51
CA GLY A 318 9.06 12.75 5.18
C GLY A 318 10.15 12.17 6.10
N ILE A 319 9.82 11.11 6.85
CA ILE A 319 10.77 10.40 7.72
C ILE A 319 11.84 9.69 6.90
N ILE A 320 11.46 9.04 5.78
CA ILE A 320 12.39 8.38 4.87
C ILE A 320 13.34 9.40 4.21
N LYS A 321 12.82 10.56 3.78
CA LYS A 321 13.63 11.70 3.29
C LYS A 321 14.65 12.14 4.34
N ALA A 322 14.20 12.31 5.59
CA ALA A 322 15.07 12.69 6.70
C ALA A 322 16.14 11.63 6.99
N ALA A 323 15.81 10.34 6.92
CA ALA A 323 16.75 9.23 7.10
C ALA A 323 17.87 9.28 6.05
N ALA A 324 17.50 9.39 4.77
CA ALA A 324 18.45 9.49 3.66
C ALA A 324 19.34 10.74 3.79
N ALA A 325 18.75 11.91 4.08
CA ALA A 325 19.48 13.16 4.27
C ALA A 325 20.44 13.09 5.47
N THR A 326 20.05 12.45 6.56
CA THR A 326 20.88 12.27 7.75
C THR A 326 22.10 11.40 7.43
N HIS A 327 21.90 10.23 6.81
CA HIS A 327 23.01 9.36 6.42
C HIS A 327 23.96 10.02 5.41
N ALA A 328 23.41 10.78 4.47
CA ALA A 328 24.21 11.49 3.48
C ALA A 328 24.97 12.69 4.06
N GLY A 329 24.36 13.44 4.97
CA GLY A 329 24.87 14.72 5.47
C GLY A 329 25.73 14.63 6.72
N MET A 330 25.65 13.54 7.49
CA MET A 330 26.50 13.36 8.67
C MET A 330 27.98 13.21 8.30
N ALA A 331 28.84 13.86 9.08
CA ALA A 331 30.28 13.69 9.01
C ALA A 331 30.69 12.31 9.52
N THR A 332 31.83 11.81 9.05
CA THR A 332 32.49 10.66 9.69
C THR A 332 33.32 11.11 10.89
N PHE A 333 33.66 10.19 11.79
CA PHE A 333 34.61 10.45 12.90
C PHE A 333 35.91 11.10 12.40
N ALA A 334 36.41 10.63 11.25
CA ALA A 334 37.59 11.17 10.60
C ALA A 334 37.38 12.62 10.12
N ASP A 335 36.27 12.92 9.44
CA ASP A 335 35.97 14.26 8.94
C ASP A 335 35.80 15.28 10.06
N ALA A 336 35.20 14.85 11.18
CA ALA A 336 34.89 15.72 12.32
C ALA A 336 36.03 15.87 13.33
N GLY A 337 37.12 15.10 13.18
CA GLY A 337 38.21 15.08 14.16
C GLY A 337 37.79 14.55 15.53
N VAL A 338 36.74 13.72 15.58
CA VAL A 338 36.24 13.08 16.81
C VAL A 338 36.91 11.72 16.95
N ALA A 339 37.44 11.42 18.14
CA ALA A 339 38.00 10.10 18.41
C ALA A 339 36.94 9.00 18.23
N ALA A 340 37.27 7.98 17.44
CA ALA A 340 36.48 6.76 17.42
C ALA A 340 36.57 6.06 18.79
N GLN A 341 35.55 5.30 19.17
CA GLN A 341 35.69 4.36 20.29
C GLN A 341 36.75 3.31 19.94
N ASP A 342 37.62 2.99 20.91
CA ASP A 342 38.60 1.88 20.82
C ASP A 342 37.91 0.52 20.63
#